data_AF-A0A2W4S6R9-F1
#
_entry.id   AF-A0A2W4S6R9-F1
#
_cell.length_a   1.000
_cell.length_b   1.000
_cell.length_c   1.000
_cell.angle_alpha   90.00
_cell.angle_beta   90.00
_cell.angle_gamma   90.00
#
_symmetry.space_group_name_H-M   'P 1'
#
loop_
_entity.id
_entity.type
_entity.pdbx_description
1 polymer ?
#
loop_
_entity_poly.entity_id
_entity_poly.type
_entity_poly.pdbx_seq_one_letter_code
_entity_poly.pdbx_strand_id
1 'polypeptide(L)'
;MAEVIWGEKAGLRPLRPSDARTLYRFMTDPEVADLLYEEKSGPVPGPLLLALNLWLNQLAARPEWAIVDERERFIGVVRLWRVSERNRSAMLTIFIGGRGCWGRGDGSDAPRVALPQAFRALGLHRGGV
;
A
#
# COMPACT_ATOMS: atom_id res chain seq x y z
N MET A 1 18.15 0.74 -7.20
CA MET A 1 16.80 0.86 -7.77
C MET A 1 15.99 -0.30 -7.22
N ALA A 2 14.91 -0.06 -6.48
CA ALA A 2 14.13 -1.16 -5.93
C ALA A 2 13.23 -1.76 -7.01
N GLU A 3 13.35 -3.07 -7.21
CA GLU A 3 12.66 -3.87 -8.21
C GLU A 3 11.15 -3.95 -7.93
N VAL A 4 10.34 -3.88 -8.99
CA VAL A 4 8.89 -4.10 -8.90
C VAL A 4 8.65 -5.60 -8.85
N ILE A 5 7.86 -6.05 -7.88
CA ILE A 5 7.47 -7.45 -7.75
C ILE A 5 6.10 -7.61 -8.39
N TRP A 6 6.06 -8.31 -9.52
CA TRP A 6 4.86 -8.45 -10.32
C TRP A 6 4.01 -9.66 -9.92
N GLY A 7 2.70 -9.46 -9.93
CA GLY A 7 1.66 -10.49 -10.01
C GLY A 7 1.16 -10.67 -11.42
N GLU A 8 -0.06 -11.17 -11.58
CA GLU A 8 -0.66 -11.39 -12.90
C GLU A 8 -1.08 -10.08 -13.58
N LYS A 9 -1.51 -9.07 -12.81
CA LYS A 9 -2.07 -7.79 -13.30
C LYS A 9 -1.58 -6.57 -12.53
N ALA A 10 -1.05 -6.76 -11.32
CA ALA A 10 -0.56 -5.68 -10.47
C ALA A 10 0.87 -5.94 -9.99
N GLY A 11 1.65 -4.87 -9.81
CA GLY A 11 2.99 -4.91 -9.24
C GLY A 11 3.06 -4.23 -7.88
N LEU A 12 4.01 -4.63 -7.06
CA LEU A 12 4.35 -3.96 -5.81
C LEU A 12 5.77 -3.41 -5.86
N ARG A 13 5.92 -2.17 -5.40
CA ARG A 13 7.24 -1.53 -5.23
C ARG A 13 7.27 -0.67 -3.98
N PRO A 14 8.46 -0.27 -3.49
CA PRO A 14 8.52 0.73 -2.43
C PRO A 14 7.77 2.01 -2.80
N LEU A 15 7.05 2.55 -1.83
CA LEU A 15 6.43 3.87 -1.93
C LEU A 15 7.50 4.94 -2.12
N ARG A 16 7.22 5.88 -3.02
CA ARG A 16 8.14 6.98 -3.34
C ARG A 16 7.49 8.31 -2.97
N PRO A 17 8.27 9.35 -2.63
CA PRO A 17 7.72 10.69 -2.39
C PRO A 17 6.95 11.24 -3.61
N SER A 18 7.32 10.82 -4.82
CA SER A 18 6.63 11.17 -6.07
C SER A 18 5.18 10.67 -6.13
N ASP A 19 4.84 9.61 -5.40
CA ASP A 19 3.47 9.05 -5.36
C ASP A 19 2.53 9.93 -4.54
N ALA A 20 3.05 10.82 -3.69
CA ALA A 20 2.27 11.66 -2.79
C ALA A 20 1.21 12.49 -3.53
N ARG A 21 1.51 12.99 -4.74
CA ARG A 21 0.54 13.78 -5.50
C ARG A 21 -0.68 12.95 -5.91
N THR A 22 -0.45 11.71 -6.35
CA THR A 22 -1.53 10.81 -6.76
C THR A 22 -2.27 10.25 -5.54
N LEU A 23 -1.55 9.92 -4.47
CA LEU A 23 -2.13 9.50 -3.20
C LEU A 23 -3.01 10.60 -2.59
N TYR A 24 -2.55 11.86 -2.59
CA TYR A 24 -3.35 13.00 -2.16
C TYR A 24 -4.66 13.09 -2.94
N ARG A 25 -4.61 12.98 -4.28
CA ARG A 25 -5.81 12.97 -5.13
C ARG A 25 -6.78 11.87 -4.73
N PHE A 26 -6.28 10.65 -4.46
CA PHE A 26 -7.12 9.55 -4.02
C PHE A 26 -7.77 9.83 -2.66
N MET A 27 -7.01 10.36 -1.69
CA MET A 27 -7.53 10.66 -0.35
C MET A 27 -8.53 11.82 -0.33
N THR A 28 -8.44 12.74 -1.30
CA THR A 28 -9.38 13.86 -1.46
C THR A 28 -10.59 13.55 -2.35
N ASP A 29 -10.60 12.40 -3.04
CA ASP A 29 -11.74 11.99 -3.85
C ASP A 29 -12.89 11.55 -2.92
N PRO A 30 -14.08 12.17 -2.97
CA PRO A 30 -15.17 11.92 -2.03
C PRO A 30 -15.61 10.45 -2.00
N GLU A 31 -15.59 9.73 -3.12
CA GLU A 31 -15.99 8.31 -3.17
C GLU A 31 -14.96 7.38 -2.50
N VAL A 32 -13.69 7.81 -2.48
CA VAL A 32 -12.57 7.06 -1.92
C VAL A 32 -12.33 7.43 -0.46
N ALA A 33 -12.62 8.67 -0.11
CA ALA A 33 -12.55 9.19 1.24
C ALA A 33 -13.55 8.52 2.20
N ASP A 34 -14.63 7.94 1.68
CA ASP A 34 -15.60 7.13 2.44
C ASP A 34 -15.07 5.70 2.70
N LEU A 35 -14.20 5.17 1.84
CA LEU A 35 -13.56 3.87 2.03
C LEU A 35 -12.41 3.91 3.05
N LEU A 36 -11.83 5.10 3.27
CA LEU A 36 -10.74 5.35 4.21
C LEU A 36 -11.23 5.72 5.62
N TYR A 37 -12.49 5.43 5.95
CA TYR A 37 -13.17 5.95 7.15
C TYR A 37 -12.44 5.63 8.47
N GLU A 38 -11.77 4.48 8.58
CA GLU A 38 -10.96 4.14 9.77
C GLU A 38 -9.61 4.87 9.85
N GLU A 39 -9.08 5.38 8.74
CA GLU A 39 -7.78 6.07 8.67
C GLU A 39 -7.92 7.60 8.79
N LYS A 40 -9.14 8.14 8.75
CA LYS A 40 -9.44 9.57 8.92
C LYS A 40 -9.28 10.02 10.37
N SER A 41 -8.03 10.13 10.83
CA SER A 41 -7.69 10.98 11.97
C SER A 41 -7.35 12.38 11.49
N GLY A 42 -8.37 13.14 11.04
CA GLY A 42 -8.24 14.56 10.70
C GLY A 42 -8.13 14.90 9.19
N PRO A 43 -7.86 16.17 8.85
CA PRO A 43 -7.80 16.64 7.46
C PRO A 43 -6.64 15.98 6.71
N VAL A 44 -6.87 15.61 5.45
CA VAL A 44 -5.84 15.03 4.58
C VAL A 44 -4.68 16.03 4.43
N PRO A 45 -3.45 15.69 4.84
CA PRO A 45 -2.32 16.60 4.76
C PRO A 45 -2.02 16.95 3.30
N GLY A 46 -1.60 18.19 3.05
CA GLY A 46 -1.25 18.64 1.70
C GLY A 46 -0.14 17.78 1.06
N PRO A 47 0.00 17.79 -0.28
CA PRO A 47 0.90 16.89 -1.01
C PRO A 47 2.35 16.93 -0.55
N LEU A 48 2.85 18.09 -0.11
CA LEU A 48 4.22 18.25 0.40
C LEU A 48 4.43 17.53 1.74
N LEU A 49 3.49 17.68 2.66
CA LEU A 49 3.55 17.03 3.97
C LEU A 49 3.38 15.51 3.82
N LEU A 50 2.53 15.09 2.88
CA LEU A 50 2.37 13.68 2.52
C LEU A 50 3.67 13.11 1.92
N ALA A 51 4.34 13.84 1.02
CA ALA A 51 5.63 13.43 0.46
C ALA A 51 6.71 13.30 1.54
N LEU A 52 6.75 14.23 2.50
CA LEU A 52 7.65 14.15 3.66
C LEU A 52 7.35 12.93 4.51
N ASN A 53 6.07 12.65 4.81
CA ASN A 53 5.67 11.46 5.56
C ASN A 53 6.04 10.16 4.83
N LEU A 54 5.86 10.07 3.51
CA LEU A 54 6.28 8.91 2.72
C LEU A 54 7.80 8.73 2.73
N TRP A 55 8.55 9.82 2.72
CA TRP A 55 10.01 9.78 2.86
C TRP A 55 10.44 9.31 4.25
N LEU A 56 9.82 9.85 5.32
CA LEU A 56 10.08 9.43 6.69
C LEU A 56 9.71 7.96 6.94
N ASN A 57 8.59 7.49 6.36
CA ASN A 57 8.16 6.09 6.48
C ASN A 57 9.17 5.12 5.86
N GLN A 58 9.86 5.51 4.77
CA GLN A 58 10.95 4.71 4.21
C GLN A 58 12.14 4.58 5.16
N LEU A 59 12.46 5.65 5.90
CA LEU A 59 13.53 5.61 6.91
C LEU A 59 13.14 4.78 8.12
N ALA A 60 11.85 4.77 8.49
CA ALA A 60 11.32 3.99 9.61
C ALA A 60 11.11 2.51 9.30
N ALA A 61 11.52 2.02 8.11
CA ALA A 61 11.36 0.64 7.64
C ALA A 61 9.92 0.11 7.80
N ARG A 62 8.92 1.00 7.63
CA ARG A 62 7.52 0.58 7.73
C ARG A 62 7.15 -0.32 6.54
N PRO A 63 6.43 -1.42 6.78
CA PRO A 63 6.02 -2.34 5.73
C PRO A 63 4.85 -1.74 4.91
N GLU A 64 5.19 -0.77 4.06
CA GLU A 64 4.29 -0.06 3.16
C GLU A 64 4.81 -0.10 1.72
N TRP A 65 3.94 -0.44 0.78
CA TRP A 65 4.24 -0.57 -0.64
C TRP A 65 3.23 0.15 -1.51
N ALA A 66 3.70 0.62 -2.65
CA ALA A 66 2.88 1.13 -3.73
C ALA A 66 2.41 -0.01 -4.63
N ILE A 67 1.13 0.02 -4.98
CA ILE A 67 0.54 -0.85 -6.01
C ILE A 67 0.63 -0.12 -7.34
N VAL A 68 1.15 -0.81 -8.35
CA VAL A 68 1.21 -0.33 -9.72
C VAL A 68 0.49 -1.25 -10.69
N ASP A 69 -0.05 -0.69 -11.78
CA ASP A 69 -0.58 -1.49 -12.89
C ASP A 69 0.55 -1.96 -13.84
N GLU A 70 0.22 -2.75 -14.87
CA GLU A 70 1.14 -3.24 -15.92
C GLU A 70 1.93 -2.11 -16.64
N ARG A 71 1.47 -0.86 -16.53
CA ARG A 71 2.13 0.34 -17.09
C ARG A 71 2.94 1.10 -16.03
N GLU A 72 3.21 0.47 -14.90
CA GLU A 72 3.86 1.04 -13.70
C GLU A 72 3.15 2.27 -13.11
N ARG A 73 1.87 2.49 -13.43
CA ARG A 73 1.13 3.62 -12.86
C ARG A 73 0.69 3.30 -11.46
N PHE A 74 0.93 4.24 -10.54
CA PHE A 74 0.48 4.12 -9.16
C PHE A 74 -1.05 4.10 -9.08
N ILE A 75 -1.60 2.99 -8.59
CA ILE A 75 -3.05 2.75 -8.47
C ILE A 75 -3.52 2.58 -7.02
N GLY A 76 -2.59 2.40 -6.08
CA GLY A 76 -2.95 2.13 -4.69
C GLY A 76 -1.76 1.95 -3.74
N VAL A 77 -2.08 1.66 -2.49
CA VAL A 77 -1.13 1.40 -1.39
C VAL A 77 -1.49 0.10 -0.69
N VAL A 78 -0.48 -0.66 -0.32
CA VAL A 78 -0.59 -1.75 0.64
C VAL A 78 0.20 -1.39 1.88
N ARG A 79 -0.41 -1.51 3.05
CA ARG A 79 0.23 -1.29 4.35
C ARG A 79 -0.01 -2.48 5.25
N LEU A 80 1.04 -2.89 5.97
CA LEU A 80 0.93 -3.75 7.13
C LEU A 80 1.04 -2.94 8.41
N TRP A 81 0.16 -3.22 9.36
CA TRP A 81 0.13 -2.54 10.65
C TRP A 81 -0.50 -3.43 11.71
N ARG A 82 -0.46 -3.01 12.99
CA ARG A 82 -0.88 -3.84 14.15
C ARG A 82 -0.27 -5.25 14.13
N VAL A 83 1.04 -5.31 13.92
CA VAL A 83 1.79 -6.57 13.96
C VAL A 83 1.79 -7.11 15.39
N SER A 84 1.28 -8.32 15.58
CA SER A 84 1.38 -9.08 16.81
C SER A 84 2.37 -10.22 16.59
N GLU A 85 3.58 -10.06 17.13
CA GLU A 85 4.61 -11.11 17.09
C GLU A 85 4.13 -12.37 17.83
N ARG A 86 3.44 -12.19 18.96
CA ARG A 86 2.90 -13.28 19.79
C ARG A 86 1.91 -14.17 19.02
N ASN A 87 1.03 -13.55 18.24
CA ASN A 87 0.00 -14.26 17.47
C ASN A 87 0.44 -14.56 16.03
N ARG A 88 1.65 -14.12 15.64
CA ARG A 88 2.16 -14.19 14.27
C ARG A 88 1.16 -13.65 13.25
N SER A 89 0.50 -12.55 13.62
CA SER A 89 -0.59 -11.95 12.85
C SER A 89 -0.31 -10.48 12.59
N ALA A 90 -0.71 -9.97 11.43
CA ALA A 90 -0.67 -8.55 11.13
C ALA A 90 -1.94 -8.13 10.40
N MET A 91 -2.30 -6.86 10.51
CA MET A 91 -3.37 -6.28 9.74
C MET A 91 -2.82 -5.79 8.40
N LEU A 92 -3.38 -6.32 7.31
CA LEU A 92 -3.07 -5.89 5.95
C LEU A 92 -4.18 -4.97 5.47
N THR A 93 -3.84 -3.71 5.17
CA THR A 93 -4.74 -2.78 4.50
C THR A 93 -4.31 -2.63 3.06
N ILE A 94 -5.25 -2.83 2.15
CA ILE A 94 -5.09 -2.59 0.72
C ILE A 94 -6.02 -1.45 0.36
N PHE A 95 -5.44 -0.41 -0.21
CA PHE A 95 -6.14 0.76 -0.67
C PHE A 95 -5.92 0.91 -2.18
N ILE A 96 -7.01 1.02 -2.95
CA ILE A 96 -6.95 1.21 -4.40
C ILE A 96 -7.77 2.44 -4.73
N GLY A 97 -7.08 3.53 -5.09
CA GLY A 97 -7.74 4.81 -5.38
C GLY A 97 -8.08 5.03 -6.86
N GLY A 98 -7.54 4.21 -7.76
CA GLY A 98 -7.81 4.33 -9.20
C GLY A 98 -9.20 3.84 -9.58
N ARG A 99 -10.15 4.75 -9.85
CA ARG A 99 -11.52 4.38 -10.33
C ARG A 99 -11.51 3.47 -11.55
N GLY A 100 -10.55 3.65 -12.47
CA GLY A 100 -10.39 2.81 -13.67
C GLY A 100 -9.95 1.37 -13.39
N CYS A 101 -9.60 1.05 -12.15
CA CYS A 101 -9.18 -0.28 -11.70
C CYS A 101 -10.29 -1.00 -10.91
N TRP A 102 -11.38 -0.30 -10.55
CA TRP A 102 -12.50 -0.88 -9.81
C TRP A 102 -13.34 -1.73 -10.77
N GLY A 103 -13.60 -2.98 -10.40
CA GLY A 103 -14.37 -3.93 -11.24
C GLY A 103 -13.60 -4.61 -12.37
N ARG A 104 -12.29 -4.35 -12.56
CA ARG A 104 -11.44 -5.04 -13.57
C ARG A 104 -10.66 -6.25 -13.04
N GLY A 105 -10.79 -6.55 -11.74
CA GLY A 105 -10.07 -7.63 -11.05
C GLY A 105 -8.70 -7.23 -10.52
N ASP A 106 -8.25 -5.99 -10.73
CA ASP A 106 -6.95 -5.49 -10.25
C ASP A 106 -6.87 -5.52 -8.71
N GLY A 107 -8.00 -5.33 -8.03
CA GLY A 107 -8.10 -5.44 -6.58
C GLY A 107 -8.04 -6.86 -6.02
N SER A 108 -8.20 -7.90 -6.85
CA SER A 108 -8.07 -9.30 -6.43
C SER A 108 -6.63 -9.82 -6.59
N ASP A 109 -5.83 -9.19 -7.45
CA ASP A 109 -4.42 -9.55 -7.66
C ASP A 109 -3.48 -8.84 -6.67
N ALA A 110 -3.78 -7.60 -6.30
CA ALA A 110 -3.00 -6.87 -5.28
C ALA A 110 -2.81 -7.64 -3.95
N PRO A 111 -3.83 -8.30 -3.36
CA PRO A 111 -3.66 -9.17 -2.19
C PRO A 111 -2.73 -10.36 -2.45
N ARG A 112 -2.75 -10.95 -3.65
CA ARG A 112 -1.93 -12.14 -3.98
C ARG A 112 -0.44 -11.79 -4.04
N VAL A 113 -0.09 -10.59 -4.50
CA VAL A 113 1.29 -10.10 -4.48
C VAL A 113 1.66 -9.57 -3.10
N ALA A 114 0.72 -8.92 -2.40
CA ALA A 114 0.93 -8.34 -1.08
C ALA A 114 1.16 -9.37 0.02
N LEU A 115 0.42 -10.49 0.03
CA LEU A 115 0.50 -11.48 1.09
C LEU A 115 1.91 -12.11 1.19
N PRO A 116 2.55 -12.60 0.11
CA PRO A 116 3.93 -13.06 0.17
C PRO A 116 4.91 -11.99 0.68
N GLN A 117 4.76 -10.73 0.24
CA GLN A 117 5.59 -9.63 0.73
C GLN A 117 5.35 -9.36 2.21
N ALA A 118 4.11 -9.48 2.67
CA ALA A 118 3.74 -9.35 4.06
C ALA A 118 4.39 -10.41 4.92
N PHE A 119 4.28 -11.69 4.55
CA PHE A 119 4.92 -12.77 5.26
C PHE A 119 6.45 -12.61 5.28
N ARG A 120 7.06 -12.17 4.18
CA ARG A 120 8.49 -11.87 4.11
C ARG A 120 8.90 -10.71 5.02
N ALA A 121 8.16 -9.60 4.98
CA ALA A 121 8.45 -8.41 5.77
C ALA A 121 8.27 -8.63 7.28
N LEU A 122 7.33 -9.50 7.67
CA LEU A 122 7.08 -9.86 9.06
C LEU A 122 8.03 -10.94 9.58
N GLY A 123 8.99 -11.41 8.76
CA GLY A 123 9.85 -12.53 9.13
C GLY A 123 9.08 -13.83 9.38
N LEU A 124 7.81 -13.92 8.93
CA LEU A 124 6.94 -15.09 9.07
C LEU A 124 7.28 -16.19 8.05
N HIS A 125 8.56 -16.29 7.67
CA HIS A 125 9.06 -17.49 7.03
C HIS A 125 8.98 -18.63 8.05
N ARG A 126 8.22 -19.66 7.67
CA ARG A 126 8.13 -20.97 8.35
C ARG A 126 9.46 -21.36 9.00
N GLY A 127 9.51 -21.23 10.32
CA GLY A 127 10.42 -21.96 11.20
C GLY A 127 9.55 -22.82 12.11
N GLY A 128 9.42 -24.09 11.75
CA GLY A 128 8.60 -25.07 12.44
C GLY A 128 8.47 -26.32 11.59
N VAL A 129 9.58 -27.06 11.53
CA VAL A 129 9.55 -28.51 11.34
C VAL A 129 8.92 -29.11 12.58
#